data_AF-A0A8T6L843-F1
#
_entry.id   AF-A0A8T6L843-F1
#
_cell.length_a   1.000
_cell.length_b   1.000
_cell.length_c   1.000
_cell.angle_alpha   90.00
_cell.angle_beta   90.00
_cell.angle_gamma   90.00
#
_symmetry.space_group_name_H-M   'P 1'
#
loop_
_entity.id
_entity.type
_entity.pdbx_description
1 polymer ?
#
loop_
_entity_poly.entity_id
_entity_poly.type
_entity_poly.pdbx_seq_one_letter_code
_entity_poly.pdbx_strand_id
1 'polypeptide(L)'
;AGTGCTGSAEHRDVARRAVRESLVLLKNDGGLLPLGRHQTMLVAGKNAHNLGHQCGGWTRSWQGEAGNDTLEGTSIWEGVRELAPHAQLSAGGTGEDADPKEHEVALVVIGEKPYAEGFGDIRSGDALVVEAGSTVNGIMNPLEPYARSLELAESHPEDLACIRRIAAKGIPVVVVLVSGRPLAVGRELAASTAFVAAWLPGTEGRGVAEVLLGDSDFKGRLPLPWPGTGDPADGDWQFPSGFGLSYASKGFDNAVGMHYKAG
;
A
#
# COMPACT_ATOMS: atom_id res chain seq x y z
N ALA A 1 30.52 7.22 -27.19
CA ALA A 1 30.30 6.51 -25.93
C ALA A 1 28.94 6.94 -25.36
N GLY A 2 28.07 5.99 -25.00
CA GLY A 2 26.96 6.18 -24.05
C GLY A 2 25.58 6.57 -24.60
N THR A 3 24.82 5.63 -25.20
CA THR A 3 23.36 5.80 -25.43
C THR A 3 22.55 4.56 -25.03
N GLY A 4 23.01 3.80 -24.03
CA GLY A 4 22.42 2.48 -23.69
C GLY A 4 22.23 2.21 -22.20
N CYS A 5 21.95 3.23 -21.38
CA CYS A 5 21.85 3.06 -19.92
C CYS A 5 20.57 3.56 -19.26
N THR A 6 19.69 4.33 -19.93
CA THR A 6 18.44 4.77 -19.29
C THR A 6 17.42 3.62 -19.26
N GLY A 7 16.88 3.29 -18.09
CA GLY A 7 15.89 2.21 -17.92
C GLY A 7 16.43 0.79 -18.18
N SER A 8 17.74 0.57 -18.09
CA SER A 8 18.35 -0.75 -18.35
C SER A 8 17.89 -1.81 -17.34
N ALA A 9 18.10 -3.09 -17.68
CA ALA A 9 17.79 -4.20 -16.78
C ALA A 9 18.53 -4.07 -15.45
N GLU A 10 19.78 -3.61 -15.45
CA GLU A 10 20.56 -3.39 -14.22
C GLU A 10 19.96 -2.29 -13.34
N HIS A 11 19.43 -1.22 -13.93
CA HIS A 11 18.73 -0.18 -13.16
C HIS A 11 17.42 -0.70 -12.57
N ARG A 12 16.65 -1.47 -13.37
CA ARG A 12 15.42 -2.12 -12.89
C ARG A 12 15.72 -3.12 -11.78
N ASP A 13 16.84 -3.84 -11.85
CA ASP A 13 17.27 -4.75 -10.78
C ASP A 13 17.61 -4.01 -9.48
N VAL A 14 18.28 -2.87 -9.57
CA VAL A 14 18.55 -2.01 -8.41
C VAL A 14 17.24 -1.46 -7.83
N ALA A 15 16.32 -0.99 -8.67
CA ALA A 15 15.00 -0.51 -8.24
C ALA A 15 14.19 -1.64 -7.58
N ARG A 16 14.14 -2.84 -8.17
CA ARG A 16 13.48 -4.02 -7.61
C ARG A 16 14.10 -4.44 -6.27
N ARG A 17 15.42 -4.27 -6.08
CA ARG A 17 16.06 -4.44 -4.76
C ARG A 17 15.60 -3.38 -3.77
N ALA A 18 15.56 -2.11 -4.16
CA ALA A 18 15.09 -1.03 -3.30
C ALA A 18 13.63 -1.27 -2.85
N VAL A 19 12.77 -1.77 -3.73
CA VAL A 19 11.40 -2.20 -3.38
C VAL A 19 11.43 -3.24 -2.27
N ARG A 20 12.18 -4.34 -2.43
CA ARG A 20 12.26 -5.40 -1.41
C ARG A 20 12.73 -4.88 -0.05
N GLU A 21 13.68 -3.96 -0.06
CA GLU A 21 14.29 -3.43 1.17
C GLU A 21 13.47 -2.31 1.83
N SER A 22 12.51 -1.71 1.12
CA SER A 22 11.65 -0.64 1.66
C SER A 22 10.38 -1.14 2.35
N LEU A 23 9.89 -2.34 2.02
CA LEU A 23 8.64 -2.86 2.58
C LEU A 23 8.75 -3.04 4.09
N VAL A 24 7.73 -2.60 4.81
CA VAL A 24 7.64 -2.76 6.26
C VAL A 24 6.49 -3.69 6.60
N LEU A 25 6.80 -4.81 7.24
CA LEU A 25 5.79 -5.73 7.78
C LEU A 25 5.28 -5.18 9.12
N LEU A 26 4.01 -4.79 9.17
CA LEU A 26 3.39 -4.22 10.37
C LEU A 26 2.70 -5.29 11.22
N LYS A 27 2.17 -6.33 10.57
CA LYS A 27 1.40 -7.40 11.22
C LYS A 27 1.58 -8.71 10.45
N ASN A 28 1.71 -9.84 11.16
CA ASN A 28 1.80 -11.18 10.56
C ASN A 28 1.26 -12.27 11.51
N ASP A 29 -0.05 -12.30 11.73
CA ASP A 29 -0.67 -13.20 12.70
C ASP A 29 -0.54 -14.65 12.25
N GLY A 30 -0.18 -15.53 13.20
CA GLY A 30 0.01 -16.96 12.92
C GLY A 30 1.17 -17.28 11.96
N GLY A 31 1.97 -16.28 11.57
CA GLY A 31 3.02 -16.47 10.57
C GLY A 31 2.48 -16.75 9.17
N LEU A 32 1.38 -16.08 8.77
CA LEU A 32 0.78 -16.25 7.44
C LEU A 32 1.76 -15.96 6.29
N LEU A 33 2.59 -14.91 6.43
CA LEU A 33 3.67 -14.61 5.49
C LEU A 33 4.97 -15.35 5.88
N PRO A 34 5.72 -15.88 4.89
CA PRO A 34 5.51 -15.75 3.44
C PRO A 34 4.41 -16.69 2.91
N LEU A 35 3.72 -16.27 1.84
CA LEU A 35 2.71 -17.07 1.15
C LEU A 35 3.35 -18.18 0.31
N GLY A 36 2.63 -19.28 0.16
CA GLY A 36 3.03 -20.39 -0.71
C GLY A 36 2.75 -20.09 -2.18
N ARG A 37 3.73 -20.31 -3.05
CA ARG A 37 3.61 -20.08 -4.52
C ARG A 37 2.50 -20.88 -5.20
N HIS A 38 2.16 -22.03 -4.63
CA HIS A 38 1.15 -22.93 -5.16
C HIS A 38 -0.19 -22.82 -4.42
N GLN A 39 -0.32 -21.89 -3.47
CA GLN A 39 -1.61 -21.62 -2.84
C GLN A 39 -2.56 -21.01 -3.86
N THR A 40 -3.83 -21.35 -3.77
CA THR A 40 -4.85 -20.63 -4.55
C THR A 40 -5.14 -19.30 -3.88
N MET A 41 -4.82 -18.21 -4.59
CA MET A 41 -4.83 -16.86 -4.05
C MET A 41 -5.78 -15.97 -4.83
N LEU A 42 -6.66 -15.25 -4.13
CA LEU A 42 -7.36 -14.12 -4.73
C LEU A 42 -6.53 -12.85 -4.54
N VAL A 43 -6.22 -12.14 -5.62
CA VAL A 43 -5.61 -10.81 -5.58
C VAL A 43 -6.68 -9.77 -5.87
N ALA A 44 -6.92 -8.84 -4.94
CA ALA A 44 -7.98 -7.85 -5.02
C ALA A 44 -7.49 -6.46 -4.57
N GLY A 45 -8.39 -5.49 -4.56
CA GLY A 45 -8.13 -4.10 -4.20
C GLY A 45 -7.79 -3.23 -5.41
N LYS A 46 -8.15 -1.95 -5.32
CA LYS A 46 -8.03 -0.99 -6.42
C LYS A 46 -6.59 -0.74 -6.89
N ASN A 47 -5.61 -1.06 -6.05
CA ASN A 47 -4.19 -0.84 -6.33
C ASN A 47 -3.47 -2.12 -6.81
N ALA A 48 -4.17 -3.26 -6.91
CA ALA A 48 -3.54 -4.54 -7.24
C ALA A 48 -2.89 -4.55 -8.63
N HIS A 49 -3.60 -4.05 -9.63
CA HIS A 49 -3.12 -3.99 -11.01
C HIS A 49 -3.13 -2.54 -11.53
N ASN A 50 -2.44 -1.66 -10.82
CA ASN A 50 -2.37 -0.24 -11.15
C ASN A 50 -0.95 0.31 -10.91
N LEU A 51 -0.14 0.29 -11.97
CA LEU A 51 1.24 0.75 -11.99
C LEU A 51 1.35 2.24 -11.69
N GLY A 52 0.40 3.04 -12.17
CA GLY A 52 0.33 4.45 -11.86
C GLY A 52 0.17 4.73 -10.37
N HIS A 53 -0.74 4.02 -9.69
CA HIS A 53 -0.96 4.17 -8.26
C HIS A 53 0.26 3.77 -7.43
N GLN A 54 0.94 2.66 -7.77
CA GLN A 54 2.14 2.25 -7.04
C GLN A 54 3.35 3.18 -7.29
N CYS A 55 3.34 3.97 -8.36
CA CYS A 55 4.37 4.98 -8.61
C CYS A 55 4.08 6.31 -7.90
N GLY A 56 2.81 6.70 -7.77
CA GLY A 56 2.41 7.95 -7.13
C GLY A 56 2.69 9.20 -7.98
N GLY A 57 2.63 10.38 -7.33
CA GLY A 57 2.93 11.66 -7.98
C GLY A 57 4.37 11.78 -8.42
N TRP A 58 4.67 12.82 -9.21
CA TRP A 58 5.99 13.05 -9.83
C TRP A 58 6.50 11.93 -10.74
N THR A 59 5.63 10.99 -11.12
CA THR A 59 5.97 9.91 -12.05
C THR A 59 5.24 10.14 -13.37
N ARG A 60 6.02 10.41 -14.44
CA ARG A 60 5.58 10.85 -15.77
C ARG A 60 4.88 12.21 -15.79
N SER A 61 3.79 12.35 -15.06
CA SER A 61 3.05 13.58 -14.88
C SER A 61 3.23 14.12 -13.47
N TRP A 62 2.84 15.38 -13.25
CA TRP A 62 2.96 16.04 -11.95
C TRP A 62 2.17 15.31 -10.86
N GLN A 63 0.87 15.11 -11.06
CA GLN A 63 0.01 14.41 -10.09
C GLN A 63 0.15 12.88 -10.16
N GLY A 64 0.90 12.36 -11.13
CA GLY A 64 0.91 10.94 -11.45
C GLY A 64 -0.30 10.54 -12.28
N GLU A 65 -0.43 9.25 -12.53
CA GLU A 65 -1.44 8.70 -13.44
C GLU A 65 -2.05 7.44 -12.85
N ALA A 66 -3.21 7.02 -13.36
CA ALA A 66 -3.84 5.75 -13.00
C ALA A 66 -3.74 4.77 -14.16
N GLY A 67 -3.74 3.48 -13.86
CA GLY A 67 -3.68 2.41 -14.86
C GLY A 67 -2.25 2.02 -15.22
N ASN A 68 -2.13 1.27 -16.33
CA ASN A 68 -0.88 0.62 -16.73
C ASN A 68 -0.39 1.04 -18.13
N ASP A 69 -1.16 1.86 -18.86
CA ASP A 69 -0.94 2.08 -20.29
C ASP A 69 0.21 3.05 -20.60
N THR A 70 0.59 3.89 -19.63
CA THR A 70 1.50 5.02 -19.84
C THR A 70 2.88 4.83 -19.21
N LEU A 71 3.04 3.81 -18.38
CA LEU A 71 4.25 3.49 -17.63
C LEU A 71 4.78 2.12 -18.04
N GLU A 72 6.11 2.00 -18.12
CA GLU A 72 6.76 0.73 -18.39
C GLU A 72 7.31 0.14 -17.08
N GLY A 73 6.68 -0.92 -16.61
CA GLY A 73 7.05 -1.60 -15.38
C GLY A 73 6.18 -2.82 -15.13
N THR A 74 6.27 -3.34 -13.92
CA THR A 74 5.51 -4.48 -13.44
C THR A 74 4.62 -4.03 -12.30
N SER A 75 3.31 -4.15 -12.47
CA SER A 75 2.36 -3.96 -11.36
C SER A 75 2.52 -5.05 -10.29
N ILE A 76 2.02 -4.80 -9.08
CA ILE A 76 2.04 -5.80 -8.00
C ILE A 76 1.35 -7.10 -8.43
N TRP A 77 0.18 -7.02 -9.08
CA TRP A 77 -0.52 -8.18 -9.63
C TRP A 77 0.33 -8.96 -10.64
N GLU A 78 0.98 -8.27 -11.58
CA GLU A 78 1.81 -8.95 -12.58
C GLU A 78 2.98 -9.67 -11.92
N GLY A 79 3.62 -9.04 -10.94
CA GLY A 79 4.67 -9.66 -10.14
C GLY A 79 4.19 -10.90 -9.38
N VAL A 80 3.00 -10.86 -8.80
CA VAL A 80 2.40 -12.02 -8.13
C VAL A 80 2.08 -13.12 -9.13
N ARG A 81 1.45 -12.79 -10.26
CA ARG A 81 1.09 -13.74 -11.33
C ARG A 81 2.32 -14.46 -11.89
N GLU A 82 3.46 -13.78 -12.01
CA GLU A 82 4.73 -14.37 -12.46
C GLU A 82 5.27 -15.43 -11.48
N LEU A 83 5.00 -15.26 -10.19
CA LEU A 83 5.62 -16.04 -9.11
C LEU A 83 4.67 -17.06 -8.45
N ALA A 84 3.36 -16.88 -8.61
CA ALA A 84 2.29 -17.69 -8.06
C ALA A 84 1.25 -18.03 -9.17
N PRO A 85 1.42 -19.15 -9.90
CA PRO A 85 0.64 -19.47 -11.09
C PRO A 85 -0.85 -19.76 -10.84
N HIS A 86 -1.25 -20.00 -9.59
CA HIS A 86 -2.64 -20.23 -9.19
C HIS A 86 -3.32 -18.97 -8.63
N ALA A 87 -2.62 -17.84 -8.59
CA ALA A 87 -3.22 -16.58 -8.20
C ALA A 87 -4.21 -16.10 -9.27
N GLN A 88 -5.33 -15.52 -8.83
CA GLN A 88 -6.38 -14.98 -9.68
C GLN A 88 -6.65 -13.54 -9.28
N LEU A 89 -6.76 -12.64 -10.27
CA LEU A 89 -7.16 -11.27 -10.01
C LEU A 89 -8.69 -11.21 -9.90
N SER A 90 -9.20 -10.60 -8.83
CA SER A 90 -10.64 -10.36 -8.65
C SER A 90 -11.18 -9.49 -9.77
N ALA A 91 -12.31 -9.89 -10.35
CA ALA A 91 -13.03 -9.11 -11.34
C ALA A 91 -13.50 -7.79 -10.70
N GLY A 92 -13.04 -6.67 -11.26
CA GLY A 92 -13.32 -5.33 -10.72
C GLY A 92 -12.58 -4.96 -9.43
N GLY A 93 -11.73 -5.85 -8.88
CA GLY A 93 -10.88 -5.58 -7.72
C GLY A 93 -11.64 -5.43 -6.39
N THR A 94 -12.93 -5.75 -6.31
CA THR A 94 -13.76 -5.57 -5.11
C THR A 94 -13.71 -6.76 -4.14
N GLY A 95 -13.19 -7.91 -4.58
CA GLY A 95 -13.17 -9.15 -3.81
C GLY A 95 -14.51 -9.89 -3.77
N GLU A 96 -15.46 -9.56 -4.64
CA GLU A 96 -16.76 -10.24 -4.71
C GLU A 96 -16.65 -11.71 -5.10
N ASP A 97 -15.66 -12.04 -5.93
CA ASP A 97 -15.37 -13.40 -6.43
C ASP A 97 -14.71 -14.31 -5.38
N ALA A 98 -14.45 -13.80 -4.17
CA ALA A 98 -13.84 -14.58 -3.11
C ALA A 98 -14.71 -15.79 -2.75
N ASP A 99 -14.12 -16.97 -2.80
CA ASP A 99 -14.76 -18.24 -2.42
C ASP A 99 -13.76 -19.07 -1.61
N PRO A 100 -14.06 -19.44 -0.35
CA PRO A 100 -13.16 -20.24 0.48
C PRO A 100 -12.94 -21.67 -0.02
N LYS A 101 -13.72 -22.14 -1.01
CA LYS A 101 -13.47 -23.42 -1.70
C LYS A 101 -12.41 -23.30 -2.79
N GLU A 102 -12.28 -22.11 -3.36
CA GLU A 102 -11.38 -21.83 -4.49
C GLU A 102 -10.13 -21.09 -4.04
N HIS A 103 -10.17 -20.38 -2.92
CA HIS A 103 -9.09 -19.49 -2.45
C HIS A 103 -8.72 -19.80 -1.00
N GLU A 104 -7.46 -20.17 -0.78
CA GLU A 104 -6.87 -20.41 0.54
C GLU A 104 -6.47 -19.12 1.24
N VAL A 105 -6.15 -18.07 0.48
CA VAL A 105 -5.69 -16.78 0.99
C VAL A 105 -6.08 -15.67 0.02
N ALA A 106 -6.20 -14.44 0.53
CA ALA A 106 -6.35 -13.26 -0.30
C ALA A 106 -5.25 -12.24 -0.07
N LEU A 107 -4.78 -11.63 -1.15
CA LEU A 107 -3.90 -10.48 -1.17
C LEU A 107 -4.72 -9.25 -1.60
N VAL A 108 -4.89 -8.27 -0.71
CA VAL A 108 -5.68 -7.06 -0.99
C VAL A 108 -4.77 -5.85 -1.02
N VAL A 109 -4.62 -5.23 -2.19
CA VAL A 109 -3.76 -4.08 -2.41
C VAL A 109 -4.59 -2.80 -2.40
N ILE A 110 -4.40 -2.01 -1.35
CA ILE A 110 -5.24 -0.86 -0.98
C ILE A 110 -4.43 0.44 -0.97
N GLY A 111 -5.10 1.55 -0.65
CA GLY A 111 -4.43 2.79 -0.25
C GLY A 111 -4.75 3.99 -1.15
N GLU A 112 -3.83 4.94 -1.18
CA GLU A 112 -4.06 6.25 -1.78
C GLU A 112 -4.02 6.20 -3.33
N LYS A 113 -4.58 7.24 -3.95
CA LYS A 113 -4.34 7.58 -5.36
C LYS A 113 -3.11 8.49 -5.46
N PRO A 114 -2.48 8.60 -6.63
CA PRO A 114 -1.38 9.54 -6.86
C PRO A 114 -1.76 10.99 -6.55
N TYR A 115 -0.83 11.72 -5.94
CA TYR A 115 -0.91 13.15 -5.70
C TYR A 115 0.50 13.75 -5.63
N ALA A 116 0.60 15.06 -5.85
CA ALA A 116 1.80 15.84 -5.63
C ALA A 116 1.47 17.23 -5.05
N GLU A 117 2.37 17.74 -4.21
CA GLU A 117 2.25 19.05 -3.56
C GLU A 117 0.95 19.17 -2.74
N GLY A 118 0.31 20.35 -2.73
CA GLY A 118 -0.89 20.61 -1.92
C GLY A 118 -2.12 19.77 -2.29
N PHE A 119 -2.11 19.07 -3.44
CA PHE A 119 -3.17 18.14 -3.82
C PHE A 119 -3.21 16.89 -2.93
N GLY A 120 -2.13 16.64 -2.17
CA GLY A 120 -2.10 15.60 -1.15
C GLY A 120 -2.54 16.09 0.23
N ASP A 121 -2.90 17.36 0.44
CA ASP A 121 -3.15 17.86 1.78
C ASP A 121 -4.40 17.23 2.41
N ILE A 122 -4.25 16.76 3.65
CA ILE A 122 -5.36 16.30 4.49
C ILE A 122 -5.75 17.44 5.42
N ARG A 123 -6.99 17.95 5.28
CA ARG A 123 -7.46 19.14 6.01
C ARG A 123 -8.89 18.93 6.50
N SER A 124 -9.11 19.17 7.80
CA SER A 124 -10.44 19.05 8.43
C SER A 124 -11.37 20.24 8.16
N GLY A 125 -10.81 21.41 7.81
CA GLY A 125 -11.57 22.64 7.52
C GLY A 125 -11.46 23.09 6.07
N ASP A 126 -12.41 23.93 5.65
CA ASP A 126 -12.49 24.50 4.29
C ASP A 126 -11.49 25.66 4.07
N ALA A 127 -10.36 25.68 4.80
CA ALA A 127 -9.30 26.65 4.58
C ALA A 127 -8.68 26.37 3.20
N LEU A 128 -9.22 27.03 2.17
CA LEU A 128 -8.81 26.91 0.78
C LEU A 128 -7.36 27.37 0.61
N VAL A 129 -6.49 26.49 0.15
CA VAL A 129 -5.19 26.91 -0.39
C VAL A 129 -5.46 27.45 -1.78
N VAL A 130 -5.55 28.77 -1.90
CA VAL A 130 -5.76 29.45 -3.19
C VAL A 130 -4.42 29.64 -3.93
N GLU A 131 -3.29 29.45 -3.24
CA GLU A 131 -1.97 29.89 -3.70
C GLU A 131 -1.13 28.82 -4.42
N ALA A 132 -1.65 27.59 -4.60
CA ALA A 132 -0.93 26.52 -5.31
C ALA A 132 -1.23 26.48 -6.83
N GLY A 133 -2.10 27.36 -7.33
CA GLY A 133 -2.46 27.42 -8.74
C GLY A 133 -1.73 28.55 -9.46
N SER A 134 -0.81 28.22 -10.36
CA SER A 134 -0.27 29.16 -11.35
C SER A 134 -1.41 29.98 -11.95
N THR A 135 -1.33 31.31 -11.89
CA THR A 135 -2.32 32.20 -12.51
C THR A 135 -2.33 31.97 -14.02
N VAL A 136 -3.29 31.19 -14.53
CA VAL A 136 -3.61 31.12 -15.94
C VAL A 136 -4.94 31.86 -16.13
N ASN A 137 -4.89 33.00 -16.80
CA ASN A 137 -6.04 33.87 -17.08
C ASN A 137 -6.76 34.49 -15.86
N GLY A 138 -6.10 34.59 -14.70
CA GLY A 138 -6.63 35.32 -13.54
C GLY A 138 -7.75 34.61 -12.77
N ILE A 139 -7.99 33.32 -13.03
CA ILE A 139 -8.95 32.51 -12.28
C ILE A 139 -8.20 31.77 -11.17
N MET A 140 -8.56 32.08 -9.92
CA MET A 140 -8.15 31.30 -8.75
C MET A 140 -9.10 30.10 -8.61
N ASN A 141 -8.59 28.89 -8.81
CA ASN A 141 -9.37 27.67 -8.57
C ASN A 141 -9.17 27.23 -7.10
N PRO A 142 -10.25 27.08 -6.33
CA PRO A 142 -10.18 26.51 -4.99
C PRO A 142 -9.56 25.11 -5.05
N LEU A 143 -8.51 24.86 -4.26
CA LEU A 143 -7.93 23.52 -4.11
C LEU A 143 -8.63 22.79 -2.97
N GLU A 144 -9.47 21.82 -3.35
CA GLU A 144 -10.08 20.87 -2.41
C GLU A 144 -9.02 19.97 -1.75
N PRO A 145 -9.20 19.56 -0.48
CA PRO A 145 -8.29 18.64 0.17
C PRO A 145 -8.39 17.24 -0.43
N TYR A 146 -7.29 16.49 -0.36
CA TYR A 146 -7.26 15.07 -0.74
C TYR A 146 -8.23 14.26 0.11
N ALA A 147 -8.19 14.49 1.42
CA ALA A 147 -9.04 13.87 2.41
C ALA A 147 -9.26 14.84 3.59
N ARG A 148 -10.27 14.56 4.41
CA ARG A 148 -10.54 15.34 5.63
C ARG A 148 -10.02 14.69 6.92
N SER A 149 -9.47 13.49 6.80
CA SER A 149 -9.03 12.65 7.91
C SER A 149 -7.85 11.79 7.49
N LEU A 150 -6.98 11.47 8.45
CA LEU A 150 -5.91 10.48 8.29
C LEU A 150 -6.43 9.04 8.32
N GLU A 151 -7.68 8.81 8.75
CA GLU A 151 -8.31 7.49 8.72
C GLU A 151 -8.51 7.02 7.27
N LEU A 152 -7.83 5.92 6.91
CA LEU A 152 -7.95 5.33 5.59
C LEU A 152 -9.39 4.86 5.32
N ALA A 153 -10.05 4.32 6.34
CA ALA A 153 -11.44 3.88 6.25
C ALA A 153 -12.43 5.01 5.92
N GLU A 154 -12.08 6.27 6.16
CA GLU A 154 -12.91 7.44 5.84
C GLU A 154 -12.63 7.99 4.44
N SER A 155 -11.34 8.04 4.06
CA SER A 155 -10.91 8.54 2.74
C SER A 155 -11.08 7.52 1.62
N HIS A 156 -11.00 6.22 1.95
CA HIS A 156 -11.08 5.09 1.04
C HIS A 156 -11.92 3.94 1.62
N PRO A 157 -13.22 4.18 1.93
CA PRO A 157 -14.09 3.17 2.54
C PRO A 157 -14.22 1.89 1.71
N GLU A 158 -14.00 1.96 0.40
CA GLU A 158 -14.00 0.81 -0.51
C GLU A 158 -12.93 -0.24 -0.16
N ASP A 159 -11.78 0.20 0.37
CA ASP A 159 -10.66 -0.68 0.72
C ASP A 159 -11.02 -1.55 1.93
N LEU A 160 -11.52 -0.93 3.01
CA LEU A 160 -11.99 -1.65 4.18
C LEU A 160 -13.18 -2.57 3.85
N ALA A 161 -14.07 -2.14 2.96
CA ALA A 161 -15.17 -2.96 2.48
C ALA A 161 -14.67 -4.22 1.73
N CYS A 162 -13.65 -4.08 0.88
CA CYS A 162 -13.01 -5.20 0.19
C CYS A 162 -12.41 -6.21 1.19
N ILE A 163 -11.61 -5.73 2.16
CA ILE A 163 -10.99 -6.58 3.19
C ILE A 163 -12.06 -7.34 3.98
N ARG A 164 -13.06 -6.63 4.51
CA ARG A 164 -14.12 -7.24 5.33
C ARG A 164 -14.97 -8.22 4.54
N ARG A 165 -15.27 -7.94 3.28
CA ARG A 165 -16.03 -8.84 2.40
C ARG A 165 -15.34 -10.19 2.27
N ILE A 166 -14.03 -10.19 2.06
CA ILE A 166 -13.24 -11.41 1.93
C ILE A 166 -13.08 -12.11 3.28
N ALA A 167 -12.68 -11.36 4.32
CA ALA A 167 -12.48 -11.89 5.67
C ALA A 167 -13.75 -12.54 6.25
N ALA A 168 -14.93 -11.98 5.97
CA ALA A 168 -16.23 -12.53 6.40
C ALA A 168 -16.52 -13.93 5.84
N LYS A 169 -15.82 -14.35 4.77
CA LYS A 169 -15.91 -15.71 4.20
C LYS A 169 -14.95 -16.70 4.86
N GLY A 170 -14.16 -16.26 5.85
CA GLY A 170 -13.17 -17.08 6.55
C GLY A 170 -11.83 -17.20 5.80
N ILE A 171 -11.62 -16.42 4.73
CA ILE A 171 -10.36 -16.41 3.98
C ILE A 171 -9.38 -15.47 4.70
N PRO A 172 -8.17 -15.92 5.08
CA PRO A 172 -7.15 -15.05 5.67
C PRO A 172 -6.72 -13.98 4.66
N VAL A 173 -6.56 -12.73 5.13
CA VAL A 173 -6.28 -11.58 4.28
C VAL A 173 -4.90 -11.00 4.58
N VAL A 174 -4.06 -10.93 3.56
CA VAL A 174 -2.83 -10.12 3.55
C VAL A 174 -3.17 -8.77 2.91
N VAL A 175 -2.96 -7.68 3.64
CA VAL A 175 -3.11 -6.32 3.12
C VAL A 175 -1.76 -5.77 2.69
N VAL A 176 -1.72 -5.16 1.50
CA VAL A 176 -0.60 -4.35 1.02
C VAL A 176 -1.08 -2.92 0.84
N LEU A 177 -0.56 -2.02 1.67
CA LEU A 177 -0.89 -0.60 1.63
C LEU A 177 0.08 0.15 0.70
N VAL A 178 -0.45 0.69 -0.38
CA VAL A 178 0.23 1.66 -1.26
C VAL A 178 -0.15 3.07 -0.79
N SER A 179 0.83 3.82 -0.27
CA SER A 179 0.58 5.16 0.30
C SER A 179 1.84 6.00 0.29
N GLY A 180 1.67 7.32 0.15
CA GLY A 180 2.78 8.28 0.22
C GLY A 180 3.16 8.67 1.65
N ARG A 181 2.37 8.25 2.65
CA ARG A 181 2.51 8.63 4.06
C ARG A 181 1.94 7.55 5.01
N PRO A 182 2.31 7.56 6.29
CA PRO A 182 1.56 6.83 7.32
C PRO A 182 0.11 7.32 7.41
N LEU A 183 -0.84 6.38 7.48
CA LEU A 183 -2.27 6.64 7.63
C LEU A 183 -2.80 5.92 8.87
N ALA A 184 -3.88 6.43 9.45
CA ALA A 184 -4.58 5.74 10.52
C ALA A 184 -5.33 4.54 9.91
N VAL A 185 -4.81 3.33 10.14
CA VAL A 185 -5.26 2.08 9.50
C VAL A 185 -5.71 1.02 10.50
N GLY A 186 -6.12 1.44 11.70
CA GLY A 186 -6.50 0.53 12.78
C GLY A 186 -7.62 -0.44 12.40
N ARG A 187 -8.57 -0.01 11.55
CA ARG A 187 -9.70 -0.85 11.11
C ARG A 187 -9.28 -1.90 10.09
N GLU A 188 -8.39 -1.54 9.18
CA GLU A 188 -7.82 -2.44 8.17
C GLU A 188 -6.85 -3.43 8.81
N LEU A 189 -6.02 -2.99 9.77
CA LEU A 189 -5.18 -3.87 10.59
C LEU A 189 -5.99 -4.88 11.38
N ALA A 190 -7.11 -4.46 11.99
CA ALA A 190 -8.00 -5.36 12.73
C ALA A 190 -8.70 -6.37 11.81
N ALA A 191 -9.02 -5.98 10.57
CA ALA A 191 -9.73 -6.83 9.61
C ALA A 191 -8.81 -7.73 8.76
N SER A 192 -7.48 -7.60 8.90
CA SER A 192 -6.50 -8.38 8.15
C SER A 192 -5.74 -9.36 9.03
N THR A 193 -5.15 -10.39 8.43
CA THR A 193 -4.29 -11.38 9.11
C THR A 193 -2.82 -10.95 9.05
N ALA A 194 -2.39 -10.37 7.93
CA ALA A 194 -1.09 -9.73 7.79
C ALA A 194 -1.23 -8.36 7.12
N PHE A 195 -0.32 -7.44 7.41
CA PHE A 195 -0.37 -6.07 6.89
C PHE A 195 1.04 -5.57 6.55
N VAL A 196 1.20 -5.10 5.33
CA VAL A 196 2.47 -4.61 4.77
C VAL A 196 2.30 -3.17 4.31
N ALA A 197 3.16 -2.28 4.79
CA ALA A 197 3.33 -0.96 4.19
C ALA A 197 4.32 -1.07 3.01
N ALA A 198 3.81 -0.86 1.80
CA ALA A 198 4.60 -0.91 0.56
C ALA A 198 5.03 0.48 0.05
N TRP A 199 4.52 1.55 0.66
CA TRP A 199 4.78 2.93 0.28
C TRP A 199 4.35 3.20 -1.17
N LEU A 200 5.19 3.88 -1.94
CA LEU A 200 5.10 4.01 -3.40
C LEU A 200 6.27 3.26 -4.03
N PRO A 201 6.14 1.94 -4.30
CA PRO A 201 7.27 1.09 -4.71
C PRO A 201 7.80 1.38 -6.13
N GLY A 202 7.18 2.27 -6.90
CA GLY A 202 7.67 2.61 -8.24
C GLY A 202 7.43 1.49 -9.25
N THR A 203 8.27 1.38 -10.29
CA THR A 203 7.97 0.54 -11.46
C THR A 203 8.14 -0.96 -11.26
N GLU A 204 8.78 -1.40 -10.17
CA GLU A 204 9.25 -2.78 -10.03
C GLU A 204 8.40 -3.58 -9.01
N GLY A 205 7.08 -3.68 -9.25
CA GLY A 205 6.11 -4.34 -8.38
C GLY A 205 6.39 -5.83 -8.13
N ARG A 206 7.18 -6.48 -8.98
CA ARG A 206 7.72 -7.82 -8.73
C ARG A 206 8.53 -7.89 -7.42
N GLY A 207 9.22 -6.82 -7.03
CA GLY A 207 9.91 -6.76 -5.74
C GLY A 207 8.95 -6.93 -4.55
N VAL A 208 7.71 -6.45 -4.66
CA VAL A 208 6.67 -6.69 -3.64
C VAL A 208 6.32 -8.17 -3.58
N ALA A 209 6.07 -8.79 -4.74
CA ALA A 209 5.73 -10.21 -4.82
C ALA A 209 6.86 -11.13 -4.31
N GLU A 210 8.12 -10.80 -4.59
CA GLU A 210 9.30 -11.52 -4.07
C GLU A 210 9.33 -11.55 -2.54
N VAL A 211 8.95 -10.45 -1.87
CA VAL A 211 8.82 -10.45 -0.39
C VAL A 211 7.53 -11.11 0.08
N LEU A 212 6.41 -11.01 -0.63
CA LEU A 212 5.20 -11.70 -0.17
C LEU A 212 5.31 -13.23 -0.27
N LEU A 213 6.09 -13.72 -1.23
CA LEU A 213 6.26 -15.15 -1.55
C LEU A 213 7.57 -15.75 -1.01
N GLY A 214 8.36 -15.00 -0.24
CA GLY A 214 9.50 -15.53 0.51
C GLY A 214 10.84 -15.60 -0.23
N ASP A 215 11.00 -14.95 -1.38
CA ASP A 215 12.31 -14.82 -2.05
C ASP A 215 13.25 -13.88 -1.31
N SER A 216 12.71 -13.00 -0.48
CA SER A 216 13.46 -12.04 0.31
C SER A 216 12.69 -11.70 1.58
N ASP A 217 13.38 -11.68 2.72
CA ASP A 217 12.77 -11.26 4.00
C ASP A 217 12.56 -9.74 4.05
N PHE A 218 11.65 -9.30 4.91
CA PHE A 218 11.40 -7.89 5.22
C PHE A 218 12.60 -7.27 5.94
N LYS A 219 13.10 -6.17 5.38
CA LYS A 219 14.19 -5.38 5.97
C LYS A 219 13.75 -3.97 6.34
N GLY A 220 12.66 -3.48 5.76
CA GLY A 220 12.19 -2.12 5.99
C GLY A 220 11.86 -1.88 7.46
N ARG A 221 12.07 -0.64 7.88
CA ARG A 221 11.70 -0.13 9.20
C ARG A 221 10.99 1.20 9.00
N LEU A 222 10.02 1.49 9.86
CA LEU A 222 9.29 2.74 9.84
C LEU A 222 10.25 3.91 10.06
N PRO A 223 10.34 4.88 9.12
CA PRO A 223 11.19 6.05 9.33
C PRO A 223 10.57 7.03 10.33
N LEU A 224 9.24 7.00 10.48
CA LEU A 224 8.45 7.84 11.36
C LEU A 224 7.48 7.00 12.19
N PRO A 225 7.02 7.47 13.35
CA PRO A 225 5.92 6.82 14.08
C PRO A 225 4.69 6.68 13.19
N TRP A 226 3.98 5.56 13.33
CA TRP A 226 2.72 5.29 12.63
C TRP A 226 1.54 5.76 13.49
N PRO A 227 0.61 6.56 12.97
CA PRO A 227 -0.47 7.13 13.76
C PRO A 227 -1.50 6.06 14.18
N GLY A 228 -2.09 6.26 15.36
CA GLY A 228 -3.33 5.61 15.77
C GLY A 228 -4.55 6.24 15.09
N THR A 229 -5.75 6.02 15.63
CA THR A 229 -7.01 6.57 15.08
C THR A 229 -7.36 7.96 15.62
N GLY A 230 -6.72 8.39 16.70
CA GLY A 230 -6.81 9.75 17.22
C GLY A 230 -5.89 10.74 16.50
N ASP A 231 -5.89 11.99 16.95
CA ASP A 231 -5.00 13.02 16.39
C ASP A 231 -3.54 12.68 16.73
N PRO A 232 -2.65 12.55 15.73
CA PRO A 232 -1.22 12.33 16.00
C PRO A 232 -0.59 13.46 16.82
N ALA A 233 -1.14 14.68 16.79
CA ALA A 233 -0.71 15.79 17.62
C ALA A 233 -0.93 15.52 19.13
N ASP A 234 -1.90 14.68 19.48
CA ASP A 234 -2.15 14.24 20.86
C ASP A 234 -1.24 13.07 21.29
N GLY A 235 -0.30 12.68 20.42
CA GLY A 235 0.64 11.58 20.65
C GLY A 235 0.00 10.20 20.50
N ASP A 236 -1.09 10.09 19.74
CA ASP A 236 -1.69 8.80 19.42
C ASP A 236 -0.89 8.08 18.31
N TRP A 237 0.05 7.23 18.74
CA TRP A 237 0.89 6.43 17.84
C TRP A 237 0.62 4.94 18.02
N GLN A 238 0.39 4.23 16.91
CA GLN A 238 0.16 2.79 16.87
C GLN A 238 1.45 1.97 16.75
N PHE A 239 2.45 2.48 16.02
CA PHE A 239 3.77 1.86 15.91
C PHE A 239 4.87 2.90 16.07
N PRO A 240 5.98 2.60 16.79
CA PRO A 240 7.07 3.55 16.94
C PRO A 240 7.92 3.64 15.65
N SER A 241 8.68 4.73 15.53
CA SER A 241 9.77 4.80 14.54
C SER A 241 10.76 3.65 14.77
N GLY A 242 11.31 3.10 13.70
CA GLY A 242 12.17 1.92 13.72
C GLY A 242 11.42 0.59 13.83
N PHE A 243 10.09 0.59 13.93
CA PHE A 243 9.30 -0.65 13.92
C PHE A 243 9.30 -1.32 12.54
N GLY A 244 9.20 -2.64 12.51
CA GLY A 244 9.08 -3.43 11.29
C GLY A 244 9.47 -4.89 11.56
N LEU A 245 8.55 -5.80 11.29
CA LEU A 245 8.74 -7.22 11.50
C LEU A 245 9.57 -7.84 10.35
N SER A 246 10.00 -9.08 10.58
CA SER A 246 10.57 -10.02 9.61
C SER A 246 9.88 -11.38 9.76
N TYR A 247 10.11 -12.34 8.87
CA TYR A 247 9.49 -13.67 9.03
C TYR A 247 9.92 -14.37 10.33
N ALA A 248 11.14 -14.12 10.80
CA ALA A 248 11.66 -14.69 12.03
C ALA A 248 11.10 -14.01 13.30
N SER A 249 10.35 -12.91 13.16
CA SER A 249 9.75 -12.22 14.30
C SER A 249 8.69 -13.11 14.95
N LYS A 250 8.96 -13.57 16.18
CA LYS A 250 8.04 -14.41 16.94
C LYS A 250 7.08 -13.54 17.76
N GLY A 251 5.79 -13.82 17.67
CA GLY A 251 4.80 -13.40 18.68
C GLY A 251 4.70 -11.89 18.88
N PHE A 252 4.45 -11.13 17.81
CA PHE A 252 3.87 -9.80 18.00
C PHE A 252 2.39 -10.01 18.32
N ASP A 253 2.07 -10.00 19.62
CA ASP A 253 0.71 -10.17 20.10
C ASP A 253 -0.06 -8.88 19.77
N ASN A 254 -0.96 -8.94 18.79
CA ASN A 254 -1.88 -7.83 18.48
C ASN A 254 -2.88 -7.54 19.61
N ALA A 255 -2.82 -8.31 20.69
CA ALA A 255 -3.60 -8.05 21.89
C ALA A 255 -3.13 -6.72 22.51
N VAL A 256 -3.96 -5.71 22.31
CA VAL A 256 -3.88 -4.35 22.86
C VAL A 256 -3.06 -3.40 21.98
N GLY A 257 -3.76 -2.45 21.37
CA GLY A 257 -3.18 -1.28 20.73
C GLY A 257 -2.11 -0.68 21.64
N MET A 258 -0.86 -0.85 21.25
CA MET A 258 0.24 -0.11 21.85
C MET A 258 0.11 1.32 21.37
N HIS A 259 -0.80 2.07 21.99
CA HIS A 259 -0.79 3.52 21.98
C HIS A 259 0.52 3.94 22.65
N TYR A 260 1.54 4.20 21.84
CA TYR A 260 2.79 4.75 22.33
C TYR A 260 2.56 6.25 22.56
N LYS A 261 2.41 6.67 23.82
CA LYS A 261 2.54 8.09 24.15
C LYS A 261 4.02 8.43 24.09
N ALA A 262 4.42 9.22 23.09
CA ALA A 262 5.74 9.82 23.07
C ALA A 262 5.86 10.74 24.31
N GLY A 263 6.80 10.42 25.20
CA GLY A 263 7.15 11.23 26.37
C GLY A 263 8.08 12.39 26.02
#